data_AF-A0A1W9GRT4-F1
#
_entry.id   AF-A0A1W9GRT4-F1
#
_cell.length_a   1.000
_cell.length_b   1.000
_cell.length_c   1.000
_cell.angle_alpha   90.00
_cell.angle_beta   90.00
_cell.angle_gamma   90.00
#
_symmetry.space_group_name_H-M   'P 1'
#
loop_
_entity.id
_entity.type
_entity.pdbx_description
1 polymer ?
#
loop_
_entity_poly.entity_id
_entity_poly.type
_entity_poly.pdbx_seq_one_letter_code
_entity_poly.pdbx_strand_id
1 'polypeptide(L)'
;MRQVVPIAPLLLVLLLSACASVGNESLATREADWPPLTMTQAELLKELGPPTVHTTTVQESKTVTALTWTYARAESNPALFIPIIGLFVAASGKGVDVQSRGLTVLFDTDGAMKSRTWTRTQTGQRSIDTVSPPRTERSGP
;
A
#
# COMPACT_ATOMS: atom_id res chain seq x y z
N MET A 1 11.57 -51.15 -1.91
CA MET A 1 10.50 -50.28 -1.38
C MET A 1 10.67 -48.90 -2.02
N ARG A 2 9.80 -48.52 -2.95
CA ARG A 2 9.87 -47.23 -3.66
C ARG A 2 9.07 -46.23 -2.80
N GLN A 3 9.75 -45.32 -2.11
CA GLN A 3 9.09 -44.26 -1.37
C GLN A 3 8.35 -43.37 -2.38
N VAL A 4 7.03 -43.52 -2.42
CA VAL A 4 6.15 -42.60 -3.15
C VAL A 4 6.07 -41.35 -2.28
N VAL A 5 6.98 -40.41 -2.52
CA VAL A 5 6.92 -39.09 -1.88
C VAL A 5 5.57 -38.49 -2.25
N PRO A 6 4.69 -38.15 -1.29
CA PRO A 6 3.38 -37.63 -1.60
C PRO A 6 3.55 -36.24 -2.24
N ILE A 7 3.45 -36.18 -3.57
CA ILE A 7 3.60 -34.96 -4.37
C ILE A 7 2.45 -33.98 -4.07
N ALA A 8 1.27 -34.50 -3.70
CA ALA A 8 0.06 -33.71 -3.45
C ALA A 8 0.20 -32.65 -2.34
N PRO A 9 0.68 -32.96 -1.11
CA PRO A 9 0.89 -31.94 -0.08
C PRO A 9 2.01 -30.96 -0.44
N LEU A 10 3.03 -31.38 -1.18
CA LEU A 10 4.14 -30.51 -1.60
C LEU A 10 3.66 -29.42 -2.58
N LEU A 11 2.79 -29.81 -3.52
CA LEU A 11 2.16 -28.89 -4.47
C LEU A 11 1.25 -27.89 -3.74
N LEU A 12 0.48 -28.35 -2.73
CA LEU A 12 -0.37 -27.47 -1.93
C LEU A 12 0.45 -26.40 -1.20
N VAL A 13 1.59 -26.75 -0.59
CA VAL A 13 2.46 -25.77 0.11
C VAL A 13 3.05 -24.73 -0.85
N LEU A 14 3.39 -25.12 -2.09
CA LEU A 14 3.89 -24.20 -3.12
C LEU A 14 2.84 -23.19 -3.61
N LEU A 15 1.56 -23.54 -3.58
CA LEU A 15 0.49 -22.61 -3.97
C LEU A 15 0.20 -21.54 -2.90
N LEU A 16 0.53 -21.79 -1.63
CA LEU A 16 0.28 -20.85 -0.53
C LEU A 16 1.39 -19.81 -0.32
N SER A 17 2.54 -19.91 -1.00
CA SER A 17 3.67 -18.98 -0.82
C SER A 17 3.64 -17.75 -1.73
N ALA A 18 2.49 -17.42 -2.34
CA ALA A 18 2.32 -16.18 -3.10
C ALA A 18 2.25 -14.97 -2.15
N CYS A 19 3.39 -14.49 -1.67
CA CYS A 19 3.50 -13.19 -1.00
C CYS A 19 3.22 -12.11 -2.05
N ALA A 20 1.96 -11.68 -2.14
CA ALA A 20 1.50 -10.78 -3.17
C ALA A 20 1.91 -9.34 -2.83
N SER A 21 2.98 -8.87 -3.45
CA SER A 21 3.15 -7.44 -3.73
C SER A 21 2.59 -7.13 -5.11
N VAL A 22 1.90 -6.00 -5.26
CA VAL A 22 1.31 -5.54 -6.51
C VAL A 22 1.67 -4.08 -6.76
N GLY A 23 1.91 -3.73 -8.02
CA GLY A 23 2.20 -2.37 -8.46
C GLY A 23 3.70 -2.05 -8.49
N ASN A 24 4.03 -0.76 -8.51
CA ASN A 24 5.40 -0.32 -8.72
C ASN A 24 6.16 -0.12 -7.40
N GLU A 25 7.13 -1.00 -7.13
CA GLU A 25 7.97 -0.96 -5.92
C GLU A 25 8.76 0.34 -5.76
N SER A 26 9.04 1.06 -6.85
CA SER A 26 9.77 2.33 -6.75
C SER A 26 9.01 3.36 -5.92
N LEU A 27 7.68 3.27 -5.82
CA LEU A 27 6.87 4.15 -4.96
C LEU A 27 7.09 3.88 -3.46
N ALA A 28 7.56 2.68 -3.10
CA ALA A 28 7.81 2.28 -1.72
C ALA A 28 8.95 3.10 -1.08
N THR A 29 9.94 3.51 -1.86
CA THR A 29 11.17 4.17 -1.39
C THR A 29 11.19 5.67 -1.64
N ARG A 30 10.26 6.20 -2.45
CA ARG A 30 10.22 7.63 -2.80
C ARG A 30 9.66 8.47 -1.65
N GLU A 31 10.12 9.72 -1.63
CA GLU A 31 9.68 10.75 -0.70
C GLU A 31 8.41 11.44 -1.19
N ALA A 32 7.65 12.04 -0.28
CA ALA A 32 6.39 12.72 -0.59
C ALA A 32 6.58 13.97 -1.49
N ASP A 33 7.80 14.50 -1.55
CA ASP A 33 8.15 15.64 -2.40
C ASP A 33 8.55 15.28 -3.83
N TRP A 34 8.69 13.98 -4.10
CA TRP A 34 8.84 13.47 -5.45
C TRP A 34 7.45 13.13 -6.02
N PRO A 35 7.18 13.27 -7.33
CA PRO A 35 7.99 13.90 -8.37
C PRO A 35 7.95 15.45 -8.31
N PRO A 36 8.97 16.16 -8.80
CA PRO A 36 8.93 17.62 -8.95
C PRO A 36 7.77 18.07 -9.85
N LEU A 37 7.17 19.23 -9.57
CA LEU A 37 6.09 19.79 -10.41
C LEU A 37 6.56 20.16 -11.83
N THR A 38 7.87 20.25 -12.06
CA THR A 38 8.45 20.47 -13.40
C THR A 38 8.51 19.20 -14.23
N MET A 39 8.34 18.03 -13.62
CA MET A 39 8.45 16.75 -14.29
C MET A 39 7.25 16.54 -15.21
N THR A 40 7.51 16.06 -16.42
CA THR A 40 6.48 15.87 -17.43
C THR A 40 5.80 14.51 -17.29
N GLN A 41 4.64 14.38 -17.92
CA GLN A 41 3.95 13.09 -18.04
C GLN A 41 4.85 12.01 -18.66
N ALA A 42 5.57 12.34 -19.74
CA ALA A 42 6.42 11.38 -20.44
C ALA A 42 7.59 10.88 -19.58
N GLU A 43 8.20 11.75 -18.77
CA GLU A 43 9.25 11.37 -17.82
C GLU A 43 8.70 10.43 -16.74
N LEU A 44 7.50 10.71 -16.23
CA LEU A 44 6.85 9.85 -15.23
C LEU A 44 6.52 8.48 -15.78
N LEU A 45 5.99 8.39 -17.01
CA LEU A 45 5.75 7.12 -17.68
C LEU A 45 7.04 6.36 -17.99
N LYS A 46 8.15 7.06 -18.27
CA LYS A 46 9.45 6.44 -18.49
C LYS A 46 10.04 5.86 -17.19
N GLU A 47 9.85 6.56 -16.08
CA GLU A 47 10.43 6.16 -14.79
C GLU A 47 9.56 5.17 -14.00
N LEU A 48 8.23 5.37 -14.00
CA LEU A 48 7.28 4.53 -13.26
C LEU A 48 6.59 3.47 -14.12
N GLY A 49 6.71 3.56 -15.44
CA GLY A 49 5.91 2.74 -16.35
C GLY A 49 4.44 3.18 -16.41
N PRO A 50 3.56 2.32 -16.98
CA PRO A 50 2.16 2.65 -17.14
C PRO A 50 1.48 2.87 -15.78
N PRO A 51 0.58 3.87 -15.67
CA PRO A 51 -0.18 4.13 -14.45
C PRO A 51 -1.19 3.02 -14.17
N THR A 52 -1.51 2.82 -12.90
CA THR A 52 -2.57 1.92 -12.47
C THR A 52 -3.94 2.43 -12.92
N VAL A 53 -4.15 3.74 -12.88
CA VAL A 53 -5.38 4.39 -13.35
C VAL A 53 -5.00 5.60 -14.19
N HIS A 54 -5.65 5.73 -15.35
CA HIS A 54 -5.52 6.87 -16.24
C HIS A 54 -6.92 7.43 -16.50
N THR A 55 -7.16 8.67 -16.09
CA THR A 55 -8.43 9.35 -16.28
C THR A 55 -8.19 10.69 -16.95
N THR A 56 -8.90 10.96 -18.04
CA THR A 56 -8.91 12.25 -18.69
C THR A 56 -10.30 12.84 -18.56
N THR A 57 -10.39 14.03 -17.98
CA THR A 57 -11.65 14.73 -17.72
C THR A 57 -11.59 16.11 -18.35
N VAL A 58 -12.67 16.51 -19.01
CA VAL A 58 -12.83 17.88 -19.52
C VAL A 58 -13.66 18.66 -18.51
N GLN A 59 -13.07 19.68 -17.88
CA GLN A 59 -13.78 20.63 -17.03
C GLN A 59 -13.71 22.01 -17.66
N GLU A 60 -14.86 22.64 -17.89
CA GLU A 60 -14.95 24.06 -18.32
C GLU A 60 -14.06 24.39 -19.54
N SER A 61 -14.01 23.48 -20.53
CA SER A 61 -13.17 23.57 -21.74
C SER A 61 -11.66 23.35 -21.54
N LYS A 62 -11.22 22.94 -20.35
CA LYS A 62 -9.84 22.50 -20.06
C LYS A 62 -9.79 20.99 -19.91
N THR A 63 -8.80 20.36 -20.53
CA THR A 63 -8.60 18.92 -20.43
C THR A 63 -7.59 18.65 -19.32
N VAL A 64 -8.03 17.96 -18.27
CA VAL A 64 -7.20 17.59 -17.14
C VAL A 64 -6.98 16.08 -17.17
N THR A 65 -5.73 15.67 -17.11
CA THR A 65 -5.34 14.25 -17.10
C THR A 65 -4.84 13.87 -15.72
N ALA A 66 -5.52 12.94 -15.06
CA ALA A 66 -5.11 12.37 -13.79
C ALA A 66 -4.48 10.99 -14.02
N LEU A 67 -3.24 10.84 -13.57
CA LEU A 67 -2.51 9.57 -13.57
C LEU A 67 -2.28 9.11 -12.13
N THR A 68 -2.68 7.89 -11.83
CA THR A 68 -2.49 7.30 -10.51
C THR A 68 -1.66 6.04 -10.60
N TRP A 69 -0.59 5.97 -9.83
CA TRP A 69 0.16 4.75 -9.59
C TRP A 69 -0.07 4.29 -8.17
N THR A 70 -0.28 3.00 -7.98
CA THR A 70 -0.39 2.39 -6.66
C THR A 70 0.62 1.27 -6.50
N TYR A 71 1.09 1.12 -5.27
CA TYR A 71 1.90 0.02 -4.80
C TYR A 71 1.29 -0.50 -3.52
N ALA A 72 1.12 -1.80 -3.42
CA ALA A 72 0.66 -2.46 -2.20
C ALA A 72 1.47 -3.72 -1.95
N ARG A 73 1.87 -3.92 -0.71
CA ARG A 73 2.58 -5.11 -0.25
C ARG A 73 1.87 -5.64 0.99
N ALA A 74 1.51 -6.92 0.96
CA ALA A 74 0.99 -7.62 2.12
C ALA A 74 2.05 -8.60 2.63
N GLU A 75 2.31 -8.57 3.93
CA GLU A 75 3.22 -9.48 4.61
C GLU A 75 2.48 -10.18 5.75
N SER A 76 2.38 -11.51 5.65
CA SER A 76 1.72 -12.36 6.66
C SER A 76 2.73 -12.90 7.66
N ASN A 77 2.39 -12.85 8.95
CA ASN A 77 3.20 -13.45 10.01
C ASN A 77 3.11 -14.99 9.93
N PRO A 78 4.23 -15.71 9.72
CA PRO A 78 4.20 -17.17 9.59
C PRO A 78 3.70 -17.89 10.85
N ALA A 79 3.78 -17.25 12.03
CA ALA A 79 3.24 -17.80 13.26
C ALA A 79 1.71 -17.98 13.24
N LEU A 80 1.00 -17.28 12.33
CA LEU A 80 -0.44 -17.48 12.10
C LEU A 80 -0.82 -18.91 11.68
N PHE A 81 0.10 -19.64 11.05
CA PHE A 81 -0.18 -20.96 10.50
C PHE A 81 0.04 -22.09 11.52
N ILE A 82 0.49 -21.76 12.73
CA ILE A 82 0.64 -22.73 13.81
C ILE A 82 -0.70 -22.80 14.56
N PRO A 83 -1.36 -23.95 14.72
CA PRO A 83 -2.75 -24.01 15.19
C PRO A 83 -3.02 -23.27 16.51
N ILE A 84 -2.17 -23.48 17.51
CA ILE A 84 -2.31 -22.83 18.83
C ILE A 84 -1.71 -21.42 18.80
N ILE A 85 -0.47 -21.28 18.35
CA ILE A 85 0.27 -20.00 18.37
C ILE A 85 -0.39 -18.97 17.44
N GLY A 86 -0.90 -19.43 16.30
CA GLY A 86 -1.57 -18.62 15.30
C GLY A 86 -2.89 -18.06 15.78
N LEU A 87 -3.64 -18.79 16.61
CA LEU A 87 -4.83 -18.26 17.27
C LEU A 87 -4.47 -17.08 18.19
N PHE A 88 -3.36 -17.17 18.93
CA PHE A 88 -2.86 -16.07 19.76
C PHE A 88 -2.35 -14.90 18.93
N VAL A 89 -1.65 -15.14 17.82
CA VAL A 89 -1.15 -14.07 16.94
C VAL A 89 -2.30 -13.35 16.23
N ALA A 90 -3.32 -14.08 15.79
CA ALA A 90 -4.55 -13.53 15.24
C ALA A 90 -5.31 -12.72 16.29
N ALA A 91 -5.48 -13.26 17.51
CA ALA A 91 -6.12 -12.57 18.63
C ALA A 91 -5.33 -11.31 19.08
N SER A 92 -4.01 -11.31 18.88
CA SER A 92 -3.14 -10.16 19.17
C SER A 92 -3.16 -9.09 18.07
N GLY A 93 -3.85 -9.32 16.96
CA GLY A 93 -3.85 -8.40 15.81
C GLY A 93 -2.52 -8.29 15.07
N LYS A 94 -1.56 -9.20 15.31
CA LYS A 94 -0.20 -9.18 14.73
C LYS A 94 -0.04 -10.15 13.55
N GLY A 95 -1.13 -10.37 12.83
CA GLY A 95 -1.22 -11.41 11.80
C GLY A 95 -0.77 -10.98 10.41
N VAL A 96 -1.10 -9.76 10.01
CA VAL A 96 -0.85 -9.26 8.65
C VAL A 96 -0.47 -7.79 8.75
N ASP A 97 0.61 -7.39 8.06
CA ASP A 97 0.93 -5.99 7.78
C ASP A 97 0.71 -5.74 6.28
N VAL A 98 -0.15 -4.79 5.96
CA VAL A 98 -0.36 -4.33 4.59
C VAL A 98 0.15 -2.92 4.49
N GLN A 99 1.10 -2.68 3.61
CA GLN A 99 1.58 -1.33 3.29
C GLN A 99 1.17 -0.99 1.87
N SER A 100 0.42 0.10 1.70
CA SER A 100 0.09 0.67 0.41
C SER A 100 0.55 2.11 0.31
N ARG A 101 0.94 2.48 -0.91
CA ARG A 101 1.30 3.83 -1.31
C ARG A 101 0.67 4.13 -2.67
N GLY A 102 0.15 5.33 -2.82
CA GLY A 102 -0.38 5.83 -4.08
C GLY A 102 0.20 7.20 -4.39
N LEU A 103 0.50 7.42 -5.66
CA LEU A 103 0.83 8.72 -6.21
C LEU A 103 -0.22 9.06 -7.26
N THR A 104 -0.95 10.14 -7.03
CA THR A 104 -1.87 10.73 -8.01
C THR A 104 -1.27 12.03 -8.51
N VAL A 105 -1.14 12.16 -9.81
CA VAL A 105 -0.62 13.36 -10.46
C VAL A 105 -1.67 13.90 -11.41
N LEU A 106 -1.94 15.21 -11.35
CA LEU A 106 -2.82 15.90 -12.28
C LEU A 106 -2.00 16.76 -13.24
N PHE A 107 -2.27 16.59 -14.53
CA PHE A 107 -1.71 17.37 -15.62
C PHE A 107 -2.81 18.24 -16.25
N ASP A 108 -2.43 19.47 -16.61
CA ASP A 108 -3.29 20.36 -17.40
C ASP A 108 -3.14 20.07 -18.90
N THR A 109 -3.96 20.76 -19.68
CA THR A 109 -4.02 20.76 -21.15
C THR A 109 -2.66 20.95 -21.81
N ASP A 110 -1.75 21.70 -21.17
CA ASP A 110 -0.40 21.99 -21.66
C ASP A 110 0.62 20.88 -21.34
N GLY A 111 0.20 19.78 -20.70
CA GLY A 111 1.08 18.70 -20.24
C GLY A 111 1.88 19.04 -18.98
N ALA A 112 1.66 20.23 -18.40
CA ALA A 112 2.29 20.66 -17.15
C ALA A 112 1.60 20.02 -15.93
N MET A 113 2.39 19.55 -14.97
CA MET A 113 1.88 19.02 -13.71
C MET A 113 1.30 20.16 -12.85
N LYS A 114 0.03 20.05 -12.49
CA LYS A 114 -0.66 20.99 -11.60
C LYS A 114 -0.54 20.61 -10.14
N SER A 115 -0.67 19.31 -9.86
CA SER A 115 -0.61 18.83 -8.49
C SER A 115 -0.14 17.38 -8.44
N ARG A 116 0.40 17.05 -7.28
CA ARG A 116 0.74 15.70 -6.86
C ARG A 116 0.07 15.43 -5.53
N THR A 117 -0.40 14.22 -5.32
CA THR A 117 -1.01 13.79 -4.07
C THR A 117 -0.49 12.42 -3.73
N TRP A 118 0.07 12.30 -2.53
CA TRP A 118 0.50 11.03 -1.97
C TRP A 118 -0.55 10.48 -1.03
N THR A 119 -0.87 9.21 -1.20
CA THR A 119 -1.67 8.45 -0.25
C THR A 119 -0.78 7.35 0.32
N ARG A 120 -0.84 7.17 1.65
CA ARG A 120 -0.17 6.06 2.32
C ARG A 120 -1.16 5.41 3.25
N THR A 121 -1.31 4.10 3.12
CA THR A 121 -2.11 3.31 4.04
C THR A 121 -1.21 2.23 4.61
N GLN A 122 -1.19 2.12 5.92
CA GLN A 122 -0.58 0.98 6.60
C GLN A 122 -1.66 0.32 7.44
N THR A 123 -1.97 -0.92 7.10
CA THR A 123 -2.93 -1.76 7.79
C THR A 123 -2.16 -2.88 8.46
N GLY A 124 -1.65 -2.55 9.64
CA GLY A 124 -1.05 -3.43 10.64
C GLY A 124 -1.19 -2.64 11.94
N GLN A 125 -2.07 -3.09 12.84
CA GLN A 125 -2.65 -2.22 13.87
C GLN A 125 -1.62 -1.82 14.95
N ARG A 126 -0.92 -0.70 14.74
CA ARG A 126 -0.41 0.16 15.82
C ARG A 126 -1.47 1.22 16.12
N SER A 127 -2.59 0.80 16.68
CA SER A 127 -3.51 1.72 17.34
C SER A 127 -4.01 1.04 18.60
N ILE A 128 -3.34 1.34 19.73
CA ILE A 128 -3.93 1.96 20.93
C ILE A 128 -2.75 2.59 21.71
N ASP A 129 -2.32 3.79 21.34
CA ASP A 129 -1.83 4.72 22.38
C ASP A 129 -3.05 5.55 22.75
N THR A 130 -3.69 5.11 23.82
CA THR A 130 -4.69 5.85 24.57
C THR A 130 -4.17 7.27 24.78
N VAL A 131 -4.74 8.24 24.06
CA VAL A 131 -4.74 9.63 24.53
C VAL A 131 -5.48 9.62 25.86
N SER A 132 -4.73 9.53 26.95
CA SER A 132 -5.24 9.82 28.29
C SER A 132 -5.88 11.21 28.24
N PRO A 133 -7.18 11.37 28.54
CA PRO A 133 -7.72 12.70 28.77
C PRO A 133 -7.01 13.30 29.99
N PRO A 134 -6.73 14.63 30.02
CA PRO A 134 -6.23 15.26 31.22
C PRO A 134 -7.26 15.04 32.34
N ARG A 135 -6.85 14.34 33.40
CA ARG A 135 -7.62 14.22 34.64
C ARG A 135 -7.68 15.63 35.24
N THR A 136 -8.76 16.36 34.95
CA THR A 136 -9.12 17.56 35.69
C THR A 136 -9.38 17.12 37.13
N GLU A 137 -8.42 17.38 38.03
CA GLU A 137 -8.66 17.31 39.46
C GLU A 137 -9.77 18.31 39.79
N ARG A 138 -10.97 17.76 39.94
CA ARG A 138 -12.11 18.43 40.56
C ARG A 138 -11.79 18.54 42.05
N SER A 139 -11.08 19.59 42.44
CA SER A 139 -11.17 20.12 43.81
C SER A 139 -12.54 20.75 43.97
N GLY A 140 -13.33 20.18 44.87
CA GLY A 140 -14.39 20.89 45.58
C GLY A 140 -14.28 20.51 47.06
N PRO A 141 -15.26 20.89 47.89
CA PRO A 141 -16.08 22.11 47.87
C PRO A 141 -15.39 23.32 48.52
#